data_AF-A0A3C0YX38-F1
#
_entry.id   AF-A0A3C0YX38-F1
#
_cell.length_a   1.000
_cell.length_b   1.000
_cell.length_c   1.000
_cell.angle_alpha   90.00
_cell.angle_beta   90.00
_cell.angle_gamma   90.00
#
_symmetry.space_group_name_H-M   'P 1'
#
loop_
_entity.id
_entity.type
_entity.pdbx_description
1 polymer ?
#
loop_
_entity_poly.entity_id
_entity_poly.type
_entity_poly.pdbx_seq_one_letter_code
_entity_poly.pdbx_strand_id
1 'polypeptide(L)'
;MIRATCTRRGTCNESHPEEGSVDITVDIRETGIPEGVIGLVQRLPQPETLKGSGITITLRFWDIFVFTTGLVLLATWRKALPDGVEVVIDDSACQETTRRLLTNSGFREIIETGAEGPSTVYRFPGRIPIQPIVRGYSTEQAISDISRILDEFAGQVVDSSPFRVMLSELCENTFAHSEFETTGYMCARLNPANNICEIAVADSGIGIPNSYLEGTNEDAKQRIANGASPIDLAIDALNSSKHTPVPGTVTSHYGYGLFIVRRLVEENRGRLTIISDDECVSIERY
;
A
#
# COMPACT_ATOMS: atom_id res chain seq x y z
N MET A 1 2.26 1.63 4.61
CA MET A 1 2.04 0.80 5.81
C MET A 1 0.99 1.44 6.71
N ILE A 2 0.02 0.70 7.24
CA ILE A 2 -0.97 1.24 8.16
C ILE A 2 -0.86 0.54 9.51
N ARG A 3 -0.26 1.18 10.50
CA ARG A 3 -0.47 0.89 11.91
C ARG A 3 -0.95 2.16 12.59
N ALA A 4 -2.25 2.29 12.85
CA ALA A 4 -2.78 3.46 13.54
C ALA A 4 -2.82 3.18 15.04
N THR A 5 -1.83 3.66 15.79
CA THR A 5 -1.83 3.55 17.26
C THR A 5 -2.79 4.59 17.85
N CYS A 6 -4.05 4.18 18.10
CA CYS A 6 -5.02 4.99 18.82
C CYS A 6 -4.76 4.91 20.34
N THR A 7 -4.22 5.97 20.93
CA THR A 7 -4.09 6.13 22.38
C THR A 7 -5.42 6.56 23.01
N ARG A 8 -6.41 5.66 23.08
CA ARG A 8 -7.57 5.84 23.98
C ARG A 8 -7.48 4.89 25.17
N ARG A 9 -7.08 5.43 26.32
CA ARG A 9 -7.24 4.79 27.64
C ARG A 9 -8.72 4.78 28.02
N GLY A 10 -9.44 3.75 27.61
CA GLY A 10 -10.74 3.37 28.17
C GLY A 10 -10.54 2.19 29.12
N THR A 11 -11.00 2.31 30.36
CA THR A 11 -11.01 1.23 31.35
C THR A 11 -12.04 0.17 30.95
N CYS A 12 -11.60 -1.03 30.58
CA CYS A 12 -12.48 -2.16 30.30
C CYS A 12 -12.86 -2.88 31.60
N ASN A 13 -14.16 -2.94 31.92
CA ASN A 13 -14.71 -3.87 32.91
C ASN A 13 -14.93 -5.23 32.22
N GLU A 14 -14.39 -6.29 32.81
CA GLU A 14 -14.56 -7.67 32.34
C GLU A 14 -15.92 -8.23 32.79
N SER A 15 -16.92 -8.11 31.92
CA SER A 15 -18.16 -8.90 31.99
C SER A 15 -18.24 -9.74 30.71
N HIS A 16 -18.36 -11.06 30.85
CA HIS A 16 -18.54 -11.99 29.73
C HIS A 16 -19.74 -11.58 28.87
N PRO A 17 -19.54 -11.12 27.63
CA PRO A 17 -20.64 -10.70 26.76
C PRO A 17 -21.34 -11.93 26.18
N GLU A 18 -22.67 -11.87 26.12
CA GLU A 18 -23.47 -12.70 25.22
C GLU A 18 -22.92 -12.55 23.79
N GLU A 19 -22.99 -13.60 22.98
CA GLU A 19 -22.55 -13.64 21.57
C GLU A 19 -23.38 -12.67 20.70
N GLY A 20 -23.18 -11.37 20.89
CA GLY A 20 -23.75 -10.31 20.06
C GLY A 20 -22.87 -10.06 18.84
N SER A 21 -23.47 -10.01 17.66
CA SER A 21 -22.79 -9.54 16.45
C SER A 21 -22.37 -8.07 16.63
N VAL A 22 -21.15 -7.74 16.19
CA VAL A 22 -20.61 -6.38 16.25
C VAL A 22 -20.55 -5.81 14.85
N ASP A 23 -21.35 -4.78 14.59
CA ASP A 23 -21.38 -4.09 13.29
C ASP A 23 -20.60 -2.78 13.34
N ILE A 24 -19.58 -2.66 12.49
CA ILE A 24 -18.75 -1.45 12.36
C ILE A 24 -18.98 -0.86 10.97
N THR A 25 -19.27 0.43 10.88
CA THR A 25 -19.36 1.14 9.58
C THR A 25 -18.22 2.12 9.43
N VAL A 26 -17.51 2.05 8.29
CA VAL A 26 -16.45 2.99 7.90
C VAL A 26 -16.90 3.76 6.67
N ASP A 27 -17.10 5.07 6.82
CA ASP A 27 -17.45 5.94 5.69
C ASP A 27 -16.23 6.24 4.81
N ILE A 28 -16.26 5.85 3.55
CA ILE A 28 -15.23 6.11 2.53
C ILE A 28 -15.69 7.25 1.63
N ARG A 29 -15.35 8.49 2.03
CA ARG A 29 -15.75 9.72 1.32
C ARG A 29 -14.76 10.19 0.27
N GLU A 30 -13.49 9.93 0.53
CA GLU A 30 -12.36 10.35 -0.29
C GLU A 30 -11.21 9.38 -0.09
N THR A 31 -10.49 9.12 -1.18
CA THR A 31 -9.34 8.22 -1.23
C THR A 31 -8.17 8.85 -2.00
N GLY A 32 -8.22 10.16 -2.21
CA GLY A 32 -7.17 10.94 -2.87
C GLY A 32 -5.91 11.06 -2.02
N ILE A 33 -4.80 11.39 -2.66
CA ILE A 33 -3.49 11.52 -2.01
C ILE A 33 -3.15 13.00 -1.75
N PRO A 34 -2.62 13.36 -0.57
CA PRO A 34 -2.39 12.48 0.59
C PRO A 34 -3.58 12.41 1.57
N GLU A 35 -4.41 13.45 1.66
CA GLU A 35 -5.33 13.64 2.79
C GLU A 35 -6.41 12.56 2.86
N GLY A 36 -6.96 12.14 1.72
CA GLY A 36 -7.95 11.08 1.64
C GLY A 36 -7.42 9.75 2.15
N VAL A 37 -6.20 9.38 1.74
CA VAL A 37 -5.52 8.16 2.21
C VAL A 37 -5.21 8.25 3.70
N ILE A 38 -4.58 9.33 4.17
CA ILE A 38 -4.26 9.51 5.61
C ILE A 38 -5.54 9.47 6.47
N GLY A 39 -6.57 10.20 6.06
CA GLY A 39 -7.85 10.21 6.76
C GLY A 39 -8.54 8.85 6.74
N LEU A 40 -8.31 8.03 5.70
CA LEU A 40 -8.78 6.66 5.65
C LEU A 40 -8.04 5.77 6.66
N VAL A 41 -6.70 5.81 6.68
CA VAL A 41 -5.86 5.09 7.66
C VAL A 41 -6.35 5.30 9.09
N GLN A 42 -6.62 6.56 9.46
CA GLN A 42 -7.03 6.94 10.81
C GLN A 42 -8.43 6.44 11.20
N ARG A 43 -9.30 6.15 10.22
CA ARG A 43 -10.68 5.71 10.45
C ARG A 43 -10.84 4.20 10.43
N LEU A 44 -9.88 3.47 9.85
CA LEU A 44 -9.93 2.01 9.80
C LEU A 44 -9.71 1.43 11.21
N PRO A 45 -10.52 0.43 11.61
CA PRO A 45 -10.30 -0.25 12.87
C PRO A 45 -8.97 -1.00 12.82
N GLN A 46 -8.27 -0.99 13.95
CA GLN A 46 -6.99 -1.68 14.07
C GLN A 46 -7.23 -3.19 14.19
N PRO A 47 -6.59 -4.02 13.36
CA PRO A 47 -6.80 -5.47 13.37
C PRO A 47 -6.69 -6.11 14.75
N GLU A 48 -5.75 -5.66 15.60
CA GLU A 48 -5.50 -6.21 16.93
C GLU A 48 -6.63 -5.93 17.94
N THR A 49 -7.50 -4.97 17.62
CA THR A 49 -8.66 -4.62 18.44
C THR A 49 -9.91 -5.44 18.10
N LEU A 50 -9.89 -6.14 16.97
CA LEU A 50 -11.01 -6.93 16.45
C LEU A 50 -10.91 -8.38 16.96
N LYS A 51 -11.28 -8.59 18.22
CA LYS A 51 -11.26 -9.91 18.87
C LYS A 51 -12.67 -10.51 18.93
N GLY A 52 -12.80 -11.77 18.54
CA GLY A 52 -14.05 -12.53 18.58
C GLY A 52 -14.58 -12.89 17.21
N SER A 53 -15.70 -13.61 17.18
CA SER A 53 -16.45 -13.97 15.97
C SER A 53 -17.63 -13.02 15.76
N GLY A 54 -18.19 -13.00 14.55
CA GLY A 54 -19.42 -12.25 14.25
C GLY A 54 -19.20 -10.73 14.16
N ILE A 55 -18.00 -10.30 13.78
CA ILE A 55 -17.71 -8.90 13.46
C ILE A 55 -17.95 -8.68 11.98
N THR A 56 -18.83 -7.73 11.64
CA THR A 56 -19.07 -7.31 10.26
C THR A 56 -18.68 -5.85 10.10
N ILE A 57 -17.77 -5.58 9.15
CA ILE A 57 -17.31 -4.23 8.82
C ILE A 57 -17.92 -3.82 7.47
N THR A 58 -18.74 -2.78 7.47
CA THR A 58 -19.28 -2.19 6.24
C THR A 58 -18.42 -1.00 5.80
N LEU A 59 -17.80 -1.12 4.63
CA LEU A 59 -17.14 -0.01 3.94
C LEU A 59 -18.19 0.74 3.10
N ARG A 60 -18.65 1.89 3.60
CA ARG A 60 -19.68 2.70 2.91
C ARG A 60 -19.04 3.73 2.00
N PHE A 61 -19.10 3.50 0.70
CA PHE A 61 -18.54 4.40 -0.30
C PHE A 61 -19.48 5.55 -0.63
N TRP A 62 -18.89 6.72 -0.83
CA TRP A 62 -19.56 7.91 -1.33
C TRP A 62 -18.94 8.37 -2.64
N ASP A 63 -19.73 9.04 -3.45
CA ASP A 63 -19.48 9.26 -4.88
C ASP A 63 -18.42 10.30 -5.26
N ILE A 64 -17.75 10.86 -4.26
CA ILE A 64 -17.07 12.14 -4.44
C ILE A 64 -15.68 11.89 -5.05
N PHE A 65 -14.87 10.99 -4.47
CA PHE A 65 -13.47 10.81 -4.90
C PHE A 65 -12.94 9.40 -4.56
N VAL A 66 -13.21 8.44 -5.44
CA VAL A 66 -12.64 7.07 -5.35
C VAL A 66 -11.47 6.91 -6.34
N PHE A 67 -10.28 6.74 -5.80
CA PHE A 67 -8.99 6.58 -6.48
C PHE A 67 -8.42 5.19 -6.19
N THR A 68 -7.67 4.65 -7.14
CA THR A 68 -7.12 3.28 -7.05
C THR A 68 -6.18 3.14 -5.85
N THR A 69 -5.41 4.18 -5.51
CA THR A 69 -4.51 4.16 -4.35
C THR A 69 -5.20 3.80 -3.04
N GLY A 70 -6.36 4.41 -2.75
CA GLY A 70 -7.11 4.05 -1.54
C GLY A 70 -7.74 2.66 -1.61
N LEU A 71 -8.04 2.15 -2.82
CA LEU A 71 -8.51 0.78 -2.98
C LEU A 71 -7.39 -0.25 -2.70
N VAL A 72 -6.15 0.01 -3.15
CA VAL A 72 -4.99 -0.84 -2.82
C VAL A 72 -4.71 -0.84 -1.32
N LEU A 73 -4.83 0.33 -0.68
CA LEU A 73 -4.72 0.48 0.77
C LEU A 73 -5.76 -0.38 1.52
N LEU A 74 -7.04 -0.28 1.12
CA LEU A 74 -8.14 -1.03 1.73
C LEU A 74 -8.01 -2.54 1.48
N ALA A 75 -7.59 -2.96 0.29
CA ALA A 75 -7.30 -4.36 -0.02
C ALA A 75 -6.21 -4.91 0.91
N THR A 76 -5.16 -4.12 1.14
CA THR A 76 -4.06 -4.49 2.03
C THR A 76 -4.51 -4.53 3.50
N TRP A 77 -5.33 -3.57 3.94
CA TRP A 77 -5.93 -3.58 5.28
C TRP A 77 -6.84 -4.79 5.48
N ARG A 78 -7.66 -5.17 4.50
CA ARG A 78 -8.52 -6.35 4.56
C ARG A 78 -7.72 -7.61 4.90
N LYS A 79 -6.53 -7.73 4.32
CA LYS A 79 -5.62 -8.84 4.52
C LYS A 79 -5.07 -8.92 5.96
N ALA A 80 -4.90 -7.77 6.61
CA ALA A 80 -4.42 -7.71 8.00
C ALA A 80 -5.51 -8.10 9.02
N LEU A 81 -6.77 -8.22 8.60
CA LEU A 81 -7.88 -8.53 9.51
C LEU A 81 -7.83 -9.99 10.01
N PRO A 82 -8.19 -10.25 11.28
CA PRO A 82 -8.32 -11.60 11.80
C PRO A 82 -9.36 -12.44 11.04
N ASP A 83 -9.19 -13.76 11.08
CA ASP A 83 -10.17 -14.71 10.54
C ASP A 83 -11.54 -14.53 11.21
N GLY A 84 -12.60 -14.67 10.41
CA GLY A 84 -13.98 -14.53 10.87
C GLY A 84 -14.52 -13.09 10.92
N VAL A 85 -13.69 -12.08 10.62
CA VAL A 85 -14.17 -10.72 10.33
C VAL A 85 -14.73 -10.68 8.91
N GLU A 86 -16.03 -10.42 8.79
CA GLU A 86 -16.68 -10.18 7.51
C GLU A 86 -16.51 -8.73 7.10
N VAL A 87 -16.25 -8.48 5.81
CA VAL A 87 -16.19 -7.12 5.28
C VAL A 87 -17.11 -7.01 4.07
N VAL A 88 -18.00 -6.02 4.08
CA VAL A 88 -19.01 -5.80 3.04
C VAL A 88 -18.86 -4.41 2.46
N ILE A 89 -19.09 -4.27 1.15
CA ILE A 89 -19.09 -2.97 0.46
C ILE A 89 -20.52 -2.47 0.33
N ASP A 90 -20.79 -1.29 0.89
CA ASP A 90 -22.01 -0.51 0.65
C ASP A 90 -21.68 0.62 -0.33
N ASP A 91 -21.99 0.42 -1.60
CA ASP A 91 -21.87 1.41 -2.67
C ASP A 91 -23.24 1.84 -3.22
N SER A 92 -24.28 1.73 -2.38
CA SER A 92 -25.64 2.15 -2.74
C SER A 92 -25.75 3.64 -3.05
N ALA A 93 -24.90 4.46 -2.42
CA ALA A 93 -24.79 5.89 -2.64
C ALA A 93 -23.88 6.27 -3.82
N CYS A 94 -23.30 5.29 -4.52
CA CYS A 94 -22.37 5.52 -5.62
C CYS A 94 -23.05 5.49 -7.00
N GLN A 95 -22.59 6.36 -7.88
CA GLN A 95 -22.76 6.38 -9.32
C GLN A 95 -22.20 5.11 -9.94
N GLU A 96 -22.78 4.76 -11.08
CA GLU A 96 -22.42 3.59 -11.84
C GLU A 96 -20.92 3.54 -12.23
N THR A 97 -20.30 4.69 -12.47
CA THR A 97 -18.86 4.78 -12.77
C THR A 97 -17.99 4.32 -11.60
N THR A 98 -18.32 4.76 -10.39
CA THR A 98 -17.65 4.36 -9.14
C THR A 98 -17.87 2.89 -8.86
N ARG A 99 -19.11 2.39 -8.97
CA ARG A 99 -19.43 0.96 -8.78
C ARG A 99 -18.66 0.07 -9.76
N ARG A 100 -18.58 0.49 -11.03
CA ARG A 100 -17.75 -0.18 -12.05
C ARG A 100 -16.26 -0.13 -11.72
N LEU A 101 -15.75 0.95 -11.13
CA LEU A 101 -14.36 1.00 -10.69
C LEU A 101 -14.09 -0.02 -9.58
N LEU A 102 -14.97 -0.12 -8.57
CA LEU A 102 -14.86 -1.10 -7.48
C LEU A 102 -14.89 -2.54 -8.01
N THR A 103 -15.76 -2.84 -8.97
CA THR A 103 -15.86 -4.18 -9.57
C THR A 103 -14.69 -4.46 -10.53
N ASN A 104 -14.41 -3.56 -11.48
CA ASN A 104 -13.43 -3.78 -12.54
C ASN A 104 -11.97 -3.58 -12.10
N SER A 105 -11.73 -3.17 -10.85
CA SER A 105 -10.39 -3.17 -10.26
C SER A 105 -10.07 -4.49 -9.55
N GLY A 106 -11.02 -5.42 -9.41
CA GLY A 106 -10.87 -6.61 -8.56
C GLY A 106 -11.02 -6.30 -7.06
N PHE A 107 -11.24 -5.04 -6.68
CA PHE A 107 -11.35 -4.61 -5.29
C PHE A 107 -12.48 -5.32 -4.54
N ARG A 108 -13.68 -5.41 -5.15
CA ARG A 108 -14.84 -6.06 -4.50
C ARG A 108 -14.57 -7.51 -4.15
N GLU A 109 -13.99 -8.27 -5.07
CA GLU A 109 -13.61 -9.67 -4.87
C GLU A 109 -12.66 -9.81 -3.69
N ILE A 110 -11.60 -8.98 -3.64
CA ILE A 110 -10.62 -9.00 -2.54
C ILE A 110 -11.28 -8.67 -1.19
N ILE A 111 -12.11 -7.63 -1.12
CA ILE A 111 -12.73 -7.20 0.14
C ILE A 111 -13.71 -8.23 0.70
N GLU A 112 -14.65 -8.67 -0.13
CA GLU A 112 -15.77 -9.51 0.31
C GLU A 112 -15.35 -10.97 0.54
N THR A 113 -14.40 -11.47 -0.26
CA THR A 113 -13.99 -12.89 -0.18
C THR A 113 -12.66 -13.10 0.56
N GLY A 114 -11.87 -12.05 0.77
CA GLY A 114 -10.50 -12.19 1.26
C GLY A 114 -9.56 -12.85 0.24
N ALA A 115 -9.87 -12.78 -1.05
CA ALA A 115 -9.06 -13.43 -2.09
C ALA A 115 -7.62 -12.88 -2.11
N GLU A 116 -6.67 -13.80 -1.99
CA GLU A 116 -5.23 -13.53 -2.12
C GLU A 116 -4.68 -13.88 -3.52
N GLY A 117 -5.54 -14.36 -4.42
CA GLY A 117 -5.19 -14.66 -5.79
C GLY A 117 -5.36 -13.45 -6.73
N PRO A 118 -4.72 -13.47 -7.91
CA PRO A 118 -4.99 -12.46 -8.93
C PRO A 118 -6.47 -12.52 -9.33
N SER A 119 -7.13 -11.37 -9.29
CA SER A 119 -8.53 -11.27 -9.68
C SER A 119 -8.74 -11.74 -11.13
N THR A 120 -9.85 -12.44 -11.37
CA THR A 120 -10.25 -12.89 -12.72
C THR A 120 -10.79 -11.76 -13.60
N VAL A 121 -10.82 -10.54 -13.06
CA VAL A 121 -11.33 -9.37 -13.75
C VAL A 121 -10.58 -9.09 -15.05
N TYR A 122 -11.38 -8.78 -16.08
CA TYR A 122 -10.90 -8.54 -17.43
C TYR A 122 -9.87 -7.40 -17.47
N ARG A 123 -8.69 -7.69 -18.02
CA ARG A 123 -7.63 -6.71 -18.21
C ARG A 123 -7.98 -5.78 -19.37
N PHE A 124 -8.15 -4.50 -19.08
CA PHE A 124 -8.33 -3.48 -20.09
C PHE A 124 -6.98 -2.86 -20.48
N PRO A 125 -6.76 -2.49 -21.76
CA PRO A 125 -5.57 -1.75 -22.17
C PRO A 125 -5.35 -0.52 -21.29
N GLY A 126 -4.10 -0.32 -20.84
CA GLY A 126 -3.74 0.77 -19.94
C GLY A 126 -4.22 0.62 -18.49
N ARG A 127 -4.71 -0.56 -18.07
CA ARG A 127 -5.12 -0.81 -16.67
C ARG A 127 -4.68 -2.19 -16.19
N ILE A 128 -4.08 -2.20 -15.01
CA ILE A 128 -3.82 -3.41 -14.23
C ILE A 128 -4.73 -3.38 -13.01
N PRO A 129 -5.63 -4.37 -12.85
CA PRO A 129 -6.46 -4.48 -11.66
C PRO A 129 -5.56 -4.68 -10.43
N ILE A 130 -6.15 -4.56 -9.25
CA ILE A 130 -5.46 -4.84 -7.99
C ILE A 130 -5.01 -6.30 -8.02
N GLN A 131 -3.70 -6.50 -7.89
CA GLN A 131 -3.06 -7.82 -7.92
C GLN A 131 -2.24 -8.03 -6.65
N PRO A 132 -2.27 -9.25 -6.09
CA PRO A 132 -1.43 -9.60 -4.96
C PRO A 132 0.05 -9.62 -5.37
N ILE A 133 0.91 -9.18 -4.45
CA ILE A 133 2.37 -9.25 -4.60
C ILE A 133 2.83 -10.54 -3.91
N VAL A 134 3.07 -11.59 -4.71
CA VAL A 134 3.52 -12.91 -4.23
C VAL A 134 4.95 -13.18 -4.74
N ARG A 135 5.83 -13.60 -3.83
CA ARG A 135 7.25 -13.80 -4.13
C ARG A 135 7.42 -14.84 -5.24
N GLY A 136 8.34 -14.57 -6.18
CA GLY A 136 8.60 -15.43 -7.34
C GLY A 136 7.80 -15.02 -8.57
N TYR A 137 7.15 -15.98 -9.23
CA TYR A 137 6.60 -15.80 -10.58
C TYR A 137 5.58 -14.66 -10.71
N SER A 138 4.77 -14.41 -9.68
CA SER A 138 3.73 -13.37 -9.75
C SER A 138 4.29 -11.95 -9.81
N THR A 139 5.45 -11.71 -9.17
CA THR A 139 6.08 -10.38 -9.13
C THR A 139 6.63 -9.99 -10.49
N GLU A 140 7.41 -10.87 -11.11
CA GLU A 140 7.95 -10.65 -12.45
C GLU A 140 6.82 -10.46 -13.48
N GLN A 141 5.73 -11.22 -13.33
CA GLN A 141 4.55 -11.06 -14.17
C GLN A 141 3.89 -9.69 -13.97
N ALA A 142 3.71 -9.24 -12.73
CA ALA A 142 3.14 -7.92 -12.43
C ALA A 142 4.04 -6.78 -12.94
N ILE A 143 5.36 -6.88 -12.73
CA ILE A 143 6.34 -5.92 -13.27
C ILE A 143 6.27 -5.88 -14.80
N SER A 144 6.24 -7.05 -15.45
CA SER A 144 6.12 -7.15 -16.90
C SER A 144 4.81 -6.57 -17.41
N ASP A 145 3.71 -6.79 -16.69
CA ASP A 145 2.40 -6.25 -17.06
C ASP A 145 2.39 -4.73 -16.97
N ILE A 146 2.91 -4.14 -15.89
CA ILE A 146 2.96 -2.67 -15.72
C ILE A 146 3.91 -2.06 -16.75
N SER A 147 5.05 -2.70 -17.01
CA SER A 147 6.00 -2.25 -18.04
C SER A 147 5.35 -2.25 -19.42
N ARG A 148 4.57 -3.28 -19.75
CA ARG A 148 3.82 -3.34 -21.01
C ARG A 148 2.82 -2.19 -21.15
N ILE A 149 2.14 -1.77 -20.08
CA ILE A 149 1.26 -0.59 -20.13
C ILE A 149 2.04 0.66 -20.54
N LEU A 150 3.25 0.84 -20.00
CA LEU A 150 4.08 1.96 -20.39
C LEU A 150 4.55 1.86 -21.84
N ASP A 151 4.98 0.67 -22.28
CA ASP A 151 5.45 0.45 -23.64
C ASP A 151 4.33 0.72 -24.67
N GLU A 152 3.10 0.26 -24.38
CA GLU A 152 1.91 0.49 -25.21
C GLU A 152 1.57 1.97 -25.33
N PHE A 153 1.78 2.75 -24.26
CA PHE A 153 1.39 4.15 -24.23
C PHE A 153 2.46 5.11 -24.71
N ALA A 154 3.70 4.88 -24.29
CA ALA A 154 4.77 5.80 -24.57
C ALA A 154 5.27 5.67 -26.01
N GLY A 155 4.91 4.59 -26.72
CA GLY A 155 5.10 4.37 -28.17
C GLY A 155 6.55 4.38 -28.66
N GLN A 156 7.50 4.86 -27.85
CA GLN A 156 8.88 5.19 -28.17
C GLN A 156 9.78 5.27 -26.91
N VAL A 157 9.43 4.63 -25.78
CA VAL A 157 10.41 4.52 -24.68
C VAL A 157 11.57 3.68 -25.17
N VAL A 158 12.73 4.31 -25.33
CA VAL A 158 13.95 3.68 -25.84
C VAL A 158 14.49 2.65 -24.84
N ASP A 159 14.28 2.90 -23.55
CA ASP A 159 14.73 2.03 -22.46
C ASP A 159 13.76 2.07 -21.27
N SER A 160 13.02 0.99 -21.04
CA SER A 160 12.15 0.80 -19.88
C SER A 160 12.85 0.13 -18.69
N SER A 161 14.16 -0.18 -18.81
CA SER A 161 14.93 -0.83 -17.74
C SER A 161 14.93 -0.05 -16.43
N PRO A 162 15.09 1.29 -16.40
CA PRO A 162 15.03 2.04 -15.15
C PRO A 162 13.67 1.91 -14.46
N PHE A 163 12.58 1.89 -15.24
CA PHE A 163 11.24 1.70 -14.70
C PHE A 163 11.03 0.30 -14.11
N ARG A 164 11.57 -0.74 -14.77
CA ARG A 164 11.55 -2.10 -14.24
C ARG A 164 12.34 -2.22 -12.93
N VAL A 165 13.49 -1.56 -12.83
CA VAL A 165 14.27 -1.47 -11.59
C VAL A 165 13.44 -0.81 -10.49
N MET A 166 12.80 0.32 -10.79
CA MET A 166 11.91 1.01 -9.83
C MET A 166 10.81 0.08 -9.29
N LEU A 167 10.10 -0.63 -10.17
CA LEU A 167 9.06 -1.57 -9.76
C LEU A 167 9.60 -2.75 -8.96
N SER A 168 10.75 -3.29 -9.36
CA SER A 168 11.43 -4.37 -8.64
C SER A 168 11.77 -3.93 -7.22
N GLU A 169 12.34 -2.74 -7.03
CA GLU A 169 12.66 -2.20 -5.71
C GLU A 169 11.42 -1.97 -4.85
N LEU A 170 10.30 -1.50 -5.44
CA LEU A 170 9.04 -1.35 -4.69
C LEU A 170 8.47 -2.70 -4.24
N CYS A 171 8.49 -3.71 -5.11
CA CYS A 171 8.05 -5.06 -4.78
C CYS A 171 8.97 -5.71 -3.73
N GLU A 172 10.29 -5.58 -3.86
CA GLU A 172 11.25 -6.10 -2.88
C GLU A 172 11.11 -5.44 -1.51
N ASN A 173 10.83 -4.14 -1.45
CA ASN A 173 10.53 -3.48 -0.18
C ASN A 173 9.22 -4.00 0.45
N THR A 174 8.21 -4.28 -0.37
CA THR A 174 6.96 -4.93 0.08
C THR A 174 7.28 -6.29 0.70
N PHE A 175 8.13 -7.10 0.07
CA PHE A 175 8.55 -8.42 0.60
C PHE A 175 9.43 -8.33 1.85
N ALA A 176 10.31 -7.33 1.91
CA ALA A 176 11.27 -7.20 3.01
C ALA A 176 10.62 -6.82 4.34
N HIS A 177 9.42 -6.22 4.27
CA HIS A 177 8.72 -5.69 5.44
C HIS A 177 7.42 -6.42 5.76
N SER A 178 6.89 -7.24 4.85
CA SER A 178 5.71 -8.06 5.11
C SER A 178 6.00 -9.23 6.04
N GLU A 179 5.10 -9.48 6.99
CA GLU A 179 5.11 -10.68 7.83
C GLU A 179 4.30 -11.86 7.22
N PHE A 180 3.68 -11.65 6.05
CA PHE A 180 2.69 -12.56 5.45
C PHE A 180 3.18 -13.23 4.15
N GLU A 181 2.52 -14.32 3.73
CA GLU A 181 2.83 -15.04 2.49
C GLU A 181 2.50 -14.23 1.22
N THR A 182 1.31 -13.63 1.15
CA THR A 182 1.02 -12.55 0.19
C THR A 182 1.28 -11.21 0.87
N THR A 183 2.19 -10.43 0.31
CA THR A 183 2.90 -9.40 1.09
C THR A 183 2.22 -8.04 1.03
N GLY A 184 1.49 -7.82 -0.06
CA GLY A 184 0.76 -6.60 -0.33
C GLY A 184 -0.01 -6.71 -1.63
N TYR A 185 -0.51 -5.57 -2.10
CA TYR A 185 -1.18 -5.44 -3.37
C TYR A 185 -0.58 -4.32 -4.19
N MET A 186 -0.69 -4.42 -5.51
CA MET A 186 -0.37 -3.34 -6.42
C MET A 186 -1.44 -3.18 -7.50
N CYS A 187 -1.50 -1.98 -8.06
CA CYS A 187 -2.24 -1.72 -9.29
C CYS A 187 -1.50 -0.68 -10.13
N ALA A 188 -1.84 -0.60 -11.41
CA ALA A 188 -1.42 0.50 -12.25
C ALA A 188 -2.53 0.95 -13.19
N ARG A 189 -2.60 2.25 -13.44
CA ARG A 189 -3.56 2.82 -14.38
C ARG A 189 -2.92 3.95 -15.16
N LEU A 190 -3.14 3.90 -16.45
CA LEU A 190 -2.81 4.97 -17.35
C LEU A 190 -3.97 5.95 -17.51
N ASN A 191 -3.65 7.24 -17.53
CA ASN A 191 -4.54 8.32 -17.91
C ASN A 191 -4.00 9.02 -19.17
N PRO A 192 -4.45 8.61 -20.37
CA PRO A 192 -3.98 9.19 -21.63
C PRO A 192 -4.25 10.68 -21.78
N ALA A 193 -5.34 11.18 -21.19
CA ALA A 193 -5.72 12.59 -21.31
C ALA A 193 -4.69 13.53 -20.66
N ASN A 194 -4.05 13.05 -19.59
CA ASN A 194 -3.08 13.84 -18.82
C ASN A 194 -1.64 13.34 -18.99
N ASN A 195 -1.41 12.29 -19.78
CA ASN A 195 -0.10 11.64 -19.92
C ASN A 195 0.48 11.16 -18.58
N ILE A 196 -0.36 10.61 -17.69
CA ILE A 196 0.01 10.17 -16.34
C ILE A 196 -0.16 8.66 -16.21
N CYS A 197 0.82 7.99 -15.61
CA CYS A 197 0.68 6.62 -15.11
C CYS A 197 0.62 6.66 -13.57
N GLU A 198 -0.49 6.20 -13.01
CA GLU A 198 -0.65 6.00 -11.56
C GLU A 198 -0.24 4.57 -11.23
N ILE A 199 0.64 4.42 -10.24
CA ILE A 199 1.05 3.13 -9.70
C ILE A 199 0.86 3.22 -8.20
N ALA A 200 0.16 2.26 -7.63
CA ALA A 200 -0.03 2.15 -6.20
C ALA A 200 0.46 0.79 -5.73
N VAL A 201 1.23 0.79 -4.65
CA VAL A 201 1.76 -0.39 -3.97
C VAL A 201 1.48 -0.19 -2.49
N ALA A 202 0.92 -1.19 -1.83
CA ALA A 202 0.76 -1.17 -0.37
C ALA A 202 0.99 -2.57 0.19
N ASP A 203 1.58 -2.62 1.37
CA ASP A 203 1.87 -3.84 2.12
C ASP A 203 1.33 -3.75 3.55
N SER A 204 1.14 -4.91 4.16
CA SER A 204 0.56 -5.08 5.51
C SER A 204 1.62 -5.37 6.57
N GLY A 205 2.89 -5.04 6.29
CA GLY A 205 4.03 -5.33 7.14
C GLY A 205 4.15 -4.46 8.41
N ILE A 206 5.39 -4.37 8.90
CA ILE A 206 5.69 -3.68 10.17
C ILE A 206 5.73 -2.16 10.08
N GLY A 207 6.06 -1.57 8.94
CA GLY A 207 6.24 -0.12 8.77
C GLY A 207 7.67 0.29 8.50
N ILE A 208 7.87 1.40 7.78
CA ILE A 208 9.20 2.02 7.66
C ILE A 208 9.74 2.43 9.04
N PRO A 209 8.96 3.12 9.91
CA PRO A 209 9.40 3.46 11.26
C PRO A 209 9.82 2.22 12.06
N ASN A 210 8.93 1.23 12.18
CA ASN A 210 9.22 0.02 12.96
C ASN A 210 10.37 -0.79 12.35
N SER A 211 10.52 -0.81 11.02
CA SER A 211 11.66 -1.47 10.40
C SER A 211 12.99 -0.88 10.88
N TYR A 212 13.10 0.45 11.01
CA TYR A 212 14.31 1.05 11.59
C TYR A 212 14.49 0.74 13.08
N LEU A 213 13.41 0.76 13.86
CA LEU A 213 13.46 0.50 15.29
C LEU A 213 13.84 -0.95 15.63
N GLU A 214 13.35 -1.91 14.84
CA GLU A 214 13.67 -3.34 14.95
C GLU A 214 14.96 -3.71 14.22
N GLY A 215 15.43 -2.84 13.32
CA GLY A 215 16.66 -3.01 12.56
C GLY A 215 17.92 -2.97 13.42
N THR A 216 19.08 -3.02 12.77
CA THR A 216 20.39 -3.03 13.43
C THR A 216 21.23 -1.77 13.17
N ASN A 217 20.67 -0.79 12.45
CA ASN A 217 21.33 0.48 12.18
C ASN A 217 21.15 1.47 13.34
N GLU A 218 22.06 1.42 14.32
CA GLU A 218 22.01 2.26 15.52
C GLU A 218 22.15 3.77 15.23
N ASP A 219 22.87 4.17 14.18
CA ASP A 219 22.93 5.59 13.76
C ASP A 219 21.56 6.10 13.29
N ALA A 220 20.88 5.32 12.44
CA ALA A 220 19.54 5.67 11.99
C ALA A 220 18.55 5.73 13.17
N LYS A 221 18.61 4.78 14.10
CA LYS A 221 17.78 4.81 15.33
C LYS A 221 18.05 6.07 16.16
N GLN A 222 19.31 6.45 16.33
CA GLN A 222 19.67 7.66 17.07
C GLN A 222 19.17 8.93 16.37
N ARG A 223 19.22 8.99 15.04
CA ARG A 223 18.67 10.10 14.25
C ARG A 223 17.15 10.19 14.39
N ILE A 224 16.45 9.06 14.33
CA ILE A 224 14.99 8.99 14.56
C ILE A 224 14.63 9.41 15.98
N ALA A 225 15.36 8.92 16.99
CA ALA A 225 15.18 9.33 18.38
C ALA A 225 15.41 10.84 18.59
N ASN A 226 16.22 11.47 17.74
CA ASN A 226 16.45 12.91 17.71
C ASN A 226 15.46 13.68 16.81
N GLY A 227 14.39 13.03 16.32
CA GLY A 227 13.30 13.65 15.57
C GLY A 227 13.43 13.61 14.04
N ALA A 228 14.35 12.81 13.48
CA ALA A 228 14.38 12.59 12.03
C ALA A 228 13.19 11.72 11.59
N SER A 229 12.56 12.04 10.45
CA SER A 229 11.53 11.20 9.85
C SER A 229 12.15 9.90 9.32
N PRO A 230 11.65 8.71 9.71
CA PRO A 230 12.08 7.44 9.14
C PRO A 230 11.84 7.35 7.63
N ILE A 231 10.80 7.99 7.10
CA ILE A 231 10.52 8.01 5.66
C ILE A 231 11.58 8.84 4.93
N ASP A 232 11.90 10.04 5.43
CA ASP A 232 12.97 10.88 4.86
C ASP A 232 14.32 10.16 4.88
N LEU A 233 14.62 9.43 5.96
CA LEU A 233 15.80 8.58 6.02
C LEU A 233 15.77 7.50 4.94
N ALA A 234 14.66 6.78 4.78
CA ALA A 234 14.55 5.68 3.81
C ALA A 234 14.72 6.11 2.34
N ILE A 235 14.33 7.34 1.99
CA ILE A 235 14.48 7.89 0.64
C ILE A 235 15.84 8.56 0.38
N ASP A 236 16.67 8.70 1.41
CA ASP A 236 18.03 9.21 1.29
C ASP A 236 19.01 8.07 1.01
N ALA A 237 19.94 8.31 0.09
CA ALA A 237 20.92 7.29 -0.32
C ALA A 237 21.70 6.74 0.87
N LEU A 238 21.99 5.42 0.83
CA LEU A 238 22.79 4.70 1.82
C LEU A 238 22.15 4.56 3.21
N ASN A 239 20.86 4.84 3.35
CA ASN A 239 20.13 4.60 4.59
C ASN A 239 19.21 3.39 4.45
N SER A 240 19.23 2.50 5.45
CA SER A 240 18.22 1.45 5.63
C SER A 240 18.27 0.94 7.08
N SER A 241 17.36 0.03 7.42
CA SER A 241 17.26 -0.57 8.75
C SER A 241 18.30 -1.66 9.03
N LYS A 242 18.91 -2.29 8.02
CA LYS A 242 19.92 -3.37 8.22
C LYS A 242 21.31 -2.79 8.51
N HIS A 243 22.30 -3.62 8.84
CA HIS A 243 23.65 -3.11 9.12
C HIS A 243 24.34 -2.48 7.91
N THR A 244 25.16 -1.45 8.16
CA THR A 244 26.20 -1.02 7.23
C THR A 244 27.13 -2.22 6.98
N PRO A 245 27.39 -2.58 5.72
CA PRO A 245 28.26 -3.70 5.39
C PRO A 245 29.62 -3.59 6.06
N VAL A 246 30.15 -4.71 6.55
CA VAL A 246 31.53 -4.75 7.04
C VAL A 246 32.48 -4.51 5.87
N PRO A 247 33.47 -3.62 5.98
CA PRO A 247 34.44 -3.39 4.91
C PRO A 247 35.07 -4.71 4.42
N GLY A 248 35.02 -4.95 3.11
CA GLY A 248 35.51 -6.19 2.49
C GLY A 248 34.45 -7.29 2.32
N THR A 249 33.21 -7.09 2.78
CA THR A 249 32.08 -7.96 2.44
C THR A 249 31.33 -7.39 1.23
N VAL A 250 31.19 -8.20 0.17
CA VAL A 250 30.30 -7.85 -0.96
C VAL A 250 28.88 -7.93 -0.44
N THR A 251 28.18 -6.82 -0.40
CA THR A 251 26.77 -6.78 -0.02
C THR A 251 25.95 -6.19 -1.16
N SER A 252 24.76 -6.75 -1.29
CA SER A 252 23.63 -6.26 -2.09
C SER A 252 23.45 -4.75 -1.98
N HIS A 253 22.89 -4.11 -3.01
CA HIS A 253 22.56 -2.68 -3.15
C HIS A 253 21.71 -2.11 -1.99
N TYR A 254 22.28 -2.05 -0.80
CA TYR A 254 21.62 -1.70 0.44
C TYR A 254 21.38 -0.19 0.51
N GLY A 255 20.19 0.21 0.98
CA GLY A 255 19.81 1.61 1.15
C GLY A 255 19.70 2.39 -0.17
N TYR A 256 19.56 1.69 -1.30
CA TYR A 256 19.38 2.29 -2.62
C TYR A 256 17.95 2.17 -3.15
N GLY A 257 17.13 1.22 -2.67
CA GLY A 257 15.83 0.93 -3.29
C GLY A 257 14.91 2.14 -3.41
N LEU A 258 14.47 2.71 -2.28
CA LEU A 258 13.61 3.90 -2.29
C LEU A 258 14.33 5.16 -2.80
N PHE A 259 15.64 5.25 -2.62
CA PHE A 259 16.43 6.35 -3.20
C PHE A 259 16.39 6.33 -4.74
N ILE A 260 16.56 5.16 -5.36
CA ILE A 260 16.49 5.00 -6.83
C ILE A 260 15.07 5.33 -7.30
N VAL A 261 14.03 4.84 -6.61
CA VAL A 261 12.63 5.17 -6.92
C VAL A 261 12.42 6.68 -6.91
N ARG A 262 12.84 7.37 -5.83
CA ARG A 262 12.78 8.83 -5.73
C ARG A 262 13.48 9.51 -6.90
N ARG A 263 14.73 9.12 -7.20
CA ARG A 263 15.51 9.74 -8.29
C ARG A 263 14.86 9.54 -9.64
N LEU A 264 14.35 8.36 -9.94
CA LEU A 264 13.65 8.09 -11.19
C LEU A 264 12.37 8.90 -11.31
N VAL A 265 11.60 9.04 -10.22
CA VAL A 265 10.41 9.90 -10.22
C VAL A 265 10.80 11.38 -10.42
N GLU A 266 11.82 11.87 -9.72
CA GLU A 266 12.31 13.25 -9.85
C GLU A 266 12.81 13.55 -11.28
N GLU A 267 13.59 12.66 -11.89
CA GLU A 267 14.11 12.84 -13.25
C GLU A 267 13.00 12.78 -14.32
N ASN A 268 11.90 12.08 -14.04
CA ASN A 268 10.72 12.02 -14.91
C ASN A 268 9.67 13.09 -14.59
N ARG A 269 9.97 14.07 -13.73
CA ARG A 269 9.03 15.12 -13.28
C ARG A 269 7.71 14.55 -12.74
N GLY A 270 7.81 13.41 -12.08
CA GLY A 270 6.69 12.72 -11.48
C GLY A 270 6.42 13.17 -10.05
N ARG A 271 5.48 12.47 -9.43
CA ARG A 271 5.13 12.60 -8.02
C ARG A 271 5.31 11.25 -7.33
N LEU A 272 6.01 11.25 -6.19
CA LEU A 272 6.12 10.10 -5.29
C LEU A 272 5.44 10.47 -3.97
N THR A 273 4.55 9.62 -3.48
CA THR A 273 4.01 9.76 -2.12
C THR A 273 4.20 8.45 -1.38
N ILE A 274 4.82 8.53 -0.21
CA ILE A 274 5.07 7.39 0.68
C ILE A 274 4.32 7.65 1.97
N ILE A 275 3.52 6.68 2.39
CA ILE A 275 2.73 6.73 3.63
C ILE A 275 3.09 5.51 4.46
N SER A 276 3.54 5.73 5.67
CA SER A 276 3.82 4.69 6.65
C SER A 276 3.39 5.16 8.02
N ASP A 277 2.46 4.40 8.62
CA ASP A 277 1.86 4.71 9.91
C ASP A 277 1.16 6.07 9.90
N ASP A 278 1.59 7.02 10.73
CA ASP A 278 1.10 8.38 10.82
C ASP A 278 1.94 9.39 10.03
N GLU A 279 3.00 8.93 9.35
CA GLU A 279 3.87 9.77 8.52
C GLU A 279 3.54 9.68 7.02
N CYS A 280 3.68 10.82 6.34
CA CYS A 280 3.52 10.94 4.91
C CYS A 280 4.56 11.91 4.34
N VAL A 281 5.29 11.47 3.33
CA VAL A 281 6.20 12.31 2.56
C VAL A 281 5.74 12.32 1.10
N SER A 282 5.62 13.51 0.52
CA SER A 282 5.31 13.69 -0.90
C SER A 282 6.43 14.48 -1.56
N ILE A 283 6.93 13.96 -2.68
CA ILE A 283 8.02 14.53 -3.47
C ILE A 283 7.45 14.83 -4.85
N GLU A 284 7.59 16.08 -5.28
CA GLU A 284 7.11 16.56 -6.58
C GLU A 284 8.20 17.41 -7.22
N ARG A 285 8.44 17.20 -8.52
CA ARG A 285 9.32 18.05 -9.31
C ARG A 285 8.57 18.49 -10.58
N TYR A 286 8.16 19.76 -10.61
CA TYR A 286 7.47 20.38 -11.75
C TYR A 286 8.46 20.85 -12.83
#